data_AF-A0A2S2NN93-F1
#
_entry.id   AF-A0A2S2NN93-F1
#
_cell.length_a   1.000
_cell.length_b   1.000
_cell.length_c   1.000
_cell.angle_alpha   90.00
_cell.angle_beta   90.00
_cell.angle_gamma   90.00
#
_symmetry.space_group_name_H-M   'P 1'
#
loop_
_entity.id
_entity.type
_entity.pdbx_description
1 polymer ?
#
loop_
_entity_poly.entity_id
_entity_poly.type
_entity_poly.pdbx_seq_one_letter_code
_entity_poly.pdbx_strand_id
1 'polypeptide(L)'
;MLMDSLRRCLLCCQHCITVYNEVIKKYNNQFKEIVLWEKAYMPMYKFIERCQNLKYILKSKIVFKRLNVYHMDVPKPNFSFAPGKYFVRMLDETEQQFDADINKLKVPLKGIFNVLDDVWNYHNDKFKIKVEKLSIEIQRITDMALKTACNEIDCIQILQSLRYFFEWPSLKSYFRLKTKLVYKFLIDYIASVNKNEYWIPHYMPKYSGMCMMAITQYNKITILKNVNLCTNNYHNIIYISYLTKTIFDKCFF
;
A
#
# COMPACT_ATOMS: atom_id res chain seq x y z
N MET A 1 9.60 19.88 -2.21
CA MET A 1 9.32 21.34 -2.12
C MET A 1 7.99 21.65 -1.43
N LEU A 2 6.80 21.36 -2.00
CA LEU A 2 5.51 21.70 -1.35
C LEU A 2 5.27 20.94 -0.03
N MET A 3 5.58 19.64 0.02
CA MET A 3 5.46 18.82 1.23
C MET A 3 6.39 19.28 2.36
N ASP A 4 7.58 19.77 2.00
CA ASP A 4 8.56 20.29 2.96
C ASP A 4 8.11 21.62 3.55
N SER A 5 7.60 22.52 2.71
CA SER A 5 7.01 23.78 3.15
C SER A 5 5.82 23.54 4.08
N LEU A 6 4.91 22.63 3.74
CA LEU A 6 3.79 22.24 4.61
C LEU A 6 4.25 21.68 5.95
N ARG A 7 5.29 20.84 5.94
CA ARG A 7 5.87 20.29 7.17
C ARG A 7 6.42 21.41 8.07
N ARG A 8 7.15 22.37 7.51
CA ARG A 8 7.68 23.52 8.25
C ARG A 8 6.56 24.40 8.83
N CYS A 9 5.53 24.71 8.03
CA CYS A 9 4.37 25.48 8.49
C CYS A 9 3.65 24.78 9.65
N LEU A 10 3.39 23.47 9.53
CA LEU A 10 2.76 22.68 10.58
C LEU A 10 3.57 22.71 11.88
N LEU A 11 4.88 22.51 11.81
CA LEU A 11 5.77 22.56 12.97
C LEU A 11 5.77 23.94 13.63
N CYS A 12 5.79 25.01 12.83
CA CYS A 12 5.75 26.38 13.34
C CYS A 12 4.42 26.68 14.06
N CYS A 13 3.28 26.31 13.47
CA CYS A 13 1.98 26.51 14.11
C CYS A 13 1.85 25.68 15.40
N GLN A 14 2.30 24.43 15.39
CA GLN A 14 2.31 23.59 16.59
C GLN A 14 3.19 24.21 17.70
N HIS A 15 4.38 24.68 17.35
CA HIS A 15 5.27 25.32 18.32
C HIS A 15 4.67 26.61 18.89
N CYS A 16 4.05 27.44 18.05
CA CYS A 16 3.36 28.66 18.50
C CYS A 16 2.25 28.33 19.50
N ILE A 17 1.42 27.33 19.20
CA ILE A 17 0.36 26.85 20.11
C ILE A 17 0.97 26.36 21.45
N THR A 18 2.06 25.61 21.41
CA THR A 18 2.73 25.12 22.62
C THR A 18 3.23 26.27 23.50
N VAL A 19 3.97 27.22 22.92
CA VAL A 19 4.52 28.36 23.66
C VAL A 19 3.41 29.20 24.28
N TYR A 20 2.38 29.52 23.51
CA TYR A 20 1.25 30.30 24.02
C TYR A 20 0.47 29.58 25.12
N ASN A 21 0.29 28.26 25.02
CA ASN A 21 -0.33 27.48 26.10
C ASN A 21 0.48 27.54 27.39
N GLU A 22 1.82 27.58 27.33
CA GLU A 22 2.66 27.76 28.52
C GLU A 22 2.53 29.15 29.12
N VAL A 23 2.47 30.19 28.29
CA VAL A 23 2.25 31.58 28.74
C VAL A 23 0.90 31.70 29.45
N ILE A 24 -0.16 31.14 28.87
CA ILE A 24 -1.51 31.14 29.46
C ILE A 24 -1.52 30.40 30.81
N LYS A 25 -0.88 29.24 30.90
CA LYS A 25 -0.77 28.50 32.18
C LYS A 25 -0.10 29.34 33.26
N LYS A 26 1.00 30.02 32.93
CA LYS A 26 1.71 30.91 33.87
C LYS A 26 0.83 32.09 34.28
N TYR A 27 0.14 32.72 33.33
CA TYR A 27 -0.75 33.85 33.59
C TYR A 27 -1.91 33.46 34.52
N ASN A 28 -2.63 32.37 34.20
CA ASN A 28 -3.76 31.89 35.00
C ASN A 28 -3.32 31.50 36.42
N ASN A 29 -2.12 30.93 36.58
CA ASN A 29 -1.55 30.62 37.90
C ASN A 29 -1.23 31.88 38.73
N GLN A 30 -0.87 32.99 38.07
CA GLN A 30 -0.51 34.23 38.73
C GLN A 30 -1.73 35.09 39.10
N PHE A 31 -2.73 35.17 38.22
CA PHE A 31 -3.86 36.10 38.38
C PHE A 31 -5.17 35.44 38.86
N LYS A 32 -5.22 34.10 38.98
CA LYS A 32 -6.42 33.30 39.35
C LYS A 32 -7.66 33.56 38.47
N GLU A 33 -7.54 34.33 37.40
CA GLU A 33 -8.55 34.48 36.35
C GLU A 33 -8.33 33.42 35.28
N ILE A 34 -9.42 32.80 34.82
CA ILE A 34 -9.40 31.86 33.71
C ILE A 34 -9.61 32.67 32.43
N VAL A 35 -8.53 33.09 31.78
CA VAL A 35 -8.65 33.72 30.46
C VAL A 35 -8.64 32.66 29.37
N LEU A 36 -9.80 32.46 28.73
CA LEU A 36 -9.99 31.52 27.62
C LEU A 36 -9.72 32.20 26.27
N TRP A 37 -8.47 32.15 25.83
CA TRP A 37 -8.07 32.62 24.49
C TRP A 37 -8.39 31.62 23.36
N GLU A 38 -9.19 30.57 23.61
CA GLU A 38 -9.50 29.53 22.62
C GLU A 38 -9.99 30.11 21.29
N LYS A 39 -10.82 31.17 21.31
CA LYS A 39 -11.30 31.85 20.10
C LYS A 39 -10.19 32.49 19.27
N ALA A 40 -9.10 32.95 19.88
CA ALA A 40 -7.98 33.59 19.16
C ALA A 40 -7.15 32.58 18.36
N TYR A 41 -7.09 31.31 18.78
CA TYR A 41 -6.34 30.26 18.09
C TYR A 41 -7.17 29.43 17.10
N MET A 42 -8.50 29.58 17.09
CA MET A 42 -9.37 28.87 16.15
C MET A 42 -8.92 28.98 14.67
N PRO A 43 -8.51 30.15 14.15
CA PRO A 43 -7.97 30.25 12.80
C PRO A 43 -6.69 29.45 12.58
N MET A 44 -5.83 29.37 13.60
CA MET A 44 -4.57 28.61 13.54
C MET A 44 -4.83 27.09 13.56
N TYR A 45 -5.78 26.62 14.38
CA TYR A 45 -6.23 25.21 14.34
C TYR A 45 -6.84 24.84 12.99
N LYS A 46 -7.72 25.70 12.45
CA LYS A 46 -8.27 25.52 11.11
C LYS A 46 -7.15 25.49 10.06
N PHE A 47 -6.16 26.37 10.14
CA PHE A 47 -5.00 26.35 9.21
C PHE A 47 -4.23 25.03 9.27
N ILE A 48 -3.97 24.50 10.48
CA ILE A 48 -3.32 23.18 10.66
C ILE A 48 -4.16 22.08 10.01
N GLU A 49 -5.48 22.10 10.21
CA GLU A 49 -6.40 21.14 9.59
C GLU A 49 -6.36 21.23 8.05
N ARG A 50 -6.36 22.45 7.48
CA ARG A 50 -6.21 22.68 6.02
C ARG A 50 -4.90 22.11 5.49
N CYS A 51 -3.79 22.28 6.21
CA CYS A 51 -2.51 21.68 5.86
C CYS A 51 -2.55 20.13 5.88
N GLN A 52 -3.23 19.54 6.87
CA GLN A 52 -3.43 18.10 6.94
C GLN A 52 -4.32 17.59 5.80
N ASN A 53 -5.38 18.32 5.44
CA ASN A 53 -6.24 18.02 4.30
C ASN A 53 -5.44 18.04 2.98
N LEU A 54 -4.56 19.03 2.78
CA LEU A 54 -3.70 19.08 1.61
C LEU A 54 -2.69 17.92 1.57
N LYS A 55 -2.11 17.56 2.72
CA LYS A 55 -1.25 16.38 2.85
C LYS A 55 -1.98 15.09 2.45
N TYR A 56 -3.24 14.95 2.86
CA TYR A 56 -4.09 13.82 2.48
C TYR A 56 -4.31 13.75 0.96
N ILE A 57 -4.64 14.88 0.32
CA ILE A 57 -4.85 14.96 -1.14
C ILE A 57 -3.56 14.65 -1.91
N LEU A 58 -2.41 15.16 -1.45
CA LEU A 58 -1.12 14.87 -2.08
C LEU A 58 -0.77 13.38 -1.95
N LYS A 59 -1.00 12.79 -0.77
CA LYS A 59 -0.75 11.36 -0.55
C LYS A 59 -1.68 10.48 -1.40
N SER A 60 -2.96 10.84 -1.54
CA SER A 60 -3.89 10.09 -2.39
C SER A 60 -3.47 10.18 -3.85
N LYS A 61 -3.05 11.36 -4.31
CA LYS A 61 -2.50 11.53 -5.67
C LYS A 61 -1.27 10.65 -5.91
N ILE A 62 -0.34 10.57 -4.95
CA ILE A 62 0.85 9.72 -5.06
C ILE A 62 0.45 8.25 -5.27
N VAL A 63 -0.46 7.74 -4.45
CA VAL A 63 -0.88 6.32 -4.51
C VAL A 63 -1.72 6.02 -5.74
N PHE A 64 -2.82 6.77 -5.95
CA PHE A 64 -3.79 6.47 -7.00
C PHE A 64 -3.33 6.90 -8.40
N LYS A 65 -2.30 7.75 -8.53
CA LYS A 65 -1.69 8.08 -9.83
C LYS A 65 -0.35 7.39 -10.05
N ARG A 66 0.01 6.40 -9.23
CA ARG A 66 1.24 5.62 -9.42
C ARG A 66 2.50 6.50 -9.48
N LEU A 67 2.54 7.61 -8.73
CA LEU A 67 3.68 8.51 -8.71
C LEU A 67 4.68 8.02 -7.65
N ASN A 68 5.90 7.66 -8.04
CA ASN A 68 6.94 7.40 -7.06
C ASN A 68 7.49 8.72 -6.46
N VAL A 69 8.17 8.64 -5.32
CA VAL A 69 8.93 9.72 -4.66
C VAL A 69 9.87 10.45 -5.63
N TYR A 70 10.27 9.80 -6.72
CA TYR A 70 11.13 10.34 -7.79
C TYR A 70 10.39 10.77 -9.08
N HIS A 71 9.06 10.93 -9.05
CA HIS A 71 8.27 11.38 -10.21
C HIS A 71 8.35 10.49 -11.47
N MET A 72 8.77 9.23 -11.33
CA MET A 72 8.63 8.25 -12.41
C MET A 72 7.28 7.55 -12.28
N ASP A 73 6.55 7.45 -13.41
CA ASP A 73 5.33 6.66 -13.52
C ASP A 73 5.67 5.21 -13.19
N VAL A 74 5.08 4.66 -12.12
CA VAL A 74 5.18 3.22 -11.87
C VAL A 74 4.46 2.52 -13.02
N PRO A 75 5.11 1.53 -13.67
CA PRO A 75 4.51 0.84 -14.81
C PRO A 75 3.16 0.25 -14.41
N LYS A 76 2.25 0.16 -15.38
CA LYS A 76 0.95 -0.46 -15.15
C LYS A 76 1.13 -1.87 -14.59
N PRO A 77 0.28 -2.28 -13.64
CA PRO A 77 0.31 -3.62 -13.10
C PRO A 77 0.16 -4.62 -14.25
N ASN A 78 1.05 -5.60 -14.31
CA ASN A 78 0.99 -6.66 -15.30
C ASN A 78 0.49 -7.94 -14.63
N PHE A 79 -0.70 -8.35 -15.03
CA PHE A 79 -1.30 -9.61 -14.61
C PHE A 79 -1.01 -10.64 -15.69
N SER A 80 -0.11 -11.57 -15.40
CA SER A 80 0.44 -12.58 -16.32
C SER A 80 -0.57 -13.67 -16.76
N PHE A 81 -1.74 -13.73 -16.13
CA PHE A 81 -2.76 -14.75 -16.36
C PHE A 81 -3.86 -14.26 -17.33
N ALA A 82 -4.65 -15.19 -17.90
CA ALA A 82 -5.52 -14.95 -19.06
C ALA A 82 -6.49 -13.74 -18.95
N PRO A 83 -7.21 -13.50 -17.83
CA PRO A 83 -8.02 -12.30 -17.64
C PRO A 83 -7.22 -11.07 -17.18
N GLY A 84 -5.90 -11.07 -17.26
CA GLY A 84 -5.06 -9.99 -16.74
C GLY A 84 -5.37 -8.62 -17.33
N LYS A 85 -5.65 -8.53 -18.64
CA LYS A 85 -6.05 -7.29 -19.31
C LYS A 85 -7.34 -6.69 -18.75
N TYR A 86 -8.27 -7.54 -18.31
CA TYR A 86 -9.52 -7.10 -17.69
C TYR A 86 -9.25 -6.39 -16.35
N PHE A 87 -8.39 -6.96 -15.51
CA PHE A 87 -7.99 -6.34 -14.25
C PHE A 87 -7.20 -5.04 -14.43
N VAL A 88 -6.34 -4.96 -15.45
CA VAL A 88 -5.67 -3.68 -15.80
C VAL A 88 -6.70 -2.61 -16.17
N ARG A 89 -7.70 -2.95 -16.99
CA ARG A 89 -8.76 -2.01 -17.38
C ARG A 89 -9.55 -1.50 -16.18
N MET A 90 -9.91 -2.39 -15.23
CA MET A 90 -10.60 -1.99 -14.00
C MET A 90 -9.78 -1.00 -13.14
N LEU A 91 -8.46 -1.20 -13.08
CA LEU A 91 -7.57 -0.27 -12.38
C LEU A 91 -7.49 1.07 -13.13
N ASP A 92 -7.38 1.05 -14.46
CA ASP A 92 -7.42 2.27 -15.27
C ASP A 92 -8.74 3.05 -15.08
N GLU A 93 -9.88 2.37 -15.00
CA GLU A 93 -11.18 2.97 -14.70
C GLU A 93 -11.20 3.61 -13.30
N THR A 94 -10.59 2.96 -12.30
CA THR A 94 -10.43 3.51 -10.95
C THR A 94 -9.58 4.79 -10.95
N GLU A 95 -8.52 4.83 -11.75
CA GLU A 95 -7.67 6.02 -11.88
C GLU A 95 -8.37 7.17 -12.60
N GLN A 96 -9.17 6.88 -13.63
CA GLN A 96 -9.99 7.88 -14.31
C GLN A 96 -11.04 8.48 -13.37
N GLN A 97 -11.66 7.67 -12.52
CA GLN A 97 -12.58 8.17 -11.49
C GLN A 97 -11.86 9.09 -10.49
N PHE A 98 -10.65 8.71 -10.04
CA PHE A 98 -9.83 9.56 -9.20
C PHE A 98 -9.49 10.90 -9.87
N ASP A 99 -9.16 10.89 -11.17
CA ASP A 99 -8.92 12.11 -11.94
C ASP A 99 -10.15 13.02 -12.03
N ALA A 100 -11.33 12.44 -12.24
CA ALA A 100 -12.57 13.19 -12.26
C ALA A 100 -12.83 13.84 -10.88
N ASP A 101 -12.49 13.16 -9.79
CA ASP A 101 -12.70 13.65 -8.43
C ASP A 101 -11.69 14.70 -8.00
N ILE A 102 -10.41 14.54 -8.34
CA ILE A 102 -9.39 15.56 -8.07
C ILE A 102 -9.60 16.82 -8.92
N ASN A 103 -10.11 16.68 -10.15
CA ASN A 103 -10.45 17.83 -10.98
C ASN A 103 -11.57 18.68 -10.37
N LYS A 104 -12.57 18.05 -9.73
CA LYS A 104 -13.64 18.74 -9.00
C LYS A 104 -13.13 19.53 -7.79
N LEU A 105 -11.97 19.17 -7.24
CA LEU A 105 -11.34 19.89 -6.14
C LEU A 105 -10.52 21.12 -6.55
N LYS A 106 -10.18 21.29 -7.84
CA LYS A 106 -9.29 22.39 -8.29
C LYS A 106 -9.79 23.78 -7.91
N VAL A 107 -11.10 24.03 -8.04
CA VAL A 107 -11.69 25.34 -7.72
C VAL A 107 -11.73 25.57 -6.21
N PRO A 108 -12.30 24.67 -5.39
CA PRO A 108 -12.25 24.79 -3.92
C PRO A 108 -10.83 24.91 -3.35
N LEU A 109 -9.83 24.27 -3.97
CA LEU A 109 -8.44 24.31 -3.50
C LEU A 109 -7.85 25.72 -3.49
N LYS A 110 -8.31 26.62 -4.38
CA LYS A 110 -7.82 28.01 -4.42
C LYS A 110 -8.14 28.76 -3.12
N GLY A 111 -9.24 28.39 -2.47
CA GLY A 111 -9.69 28.98 -1.20
C GLY A 111 -9.28 28.17 0.04
N ILE A 112 -8.43 27.14 -0.07
CA ILE A 112 -8.15 26.22 1.04
C ILE A 112 -7.64 26.93 2.30
N PHE A 113 -6.88 28.01 2.16
CA PHE A 113 -6.34 28.76 3.29
C PHE A 113 -7.23 29.93 3.73
N ASN A 114 -8.42 30.10 3.16
CA ASN A 114 -9.45 30.95 3.74
C ASN A 114 -10.07 30.23 4.95
N VAL A 115 -9.40 30.32 6.10
CA VAL A 115 -9.78 29.62 7.33
C VAL A 115 -11.09 30.11 7.95
N LEU A 116 -11.60 31.25 7.52
CA LEU A 116 -12.88 31.78 7.97
C LEU A 116 -14.06 31.14 7.23
N ASP A 117 -13.82 30.61 6.03
CA ASP A 117 -14.81 29.95 5.21
C ASP A 117 -14.83 28.44 5.49
N ASP A 118 -16.01 27.91 5.80
CA ASP A 118 -16.24 26.50 6.09
C ASP A 118 -16.65 25.67 4.85
N VAL A 119 -16.83 26.31 3.68
CA VAL A 119 -17.17 25.62 2.40
C VAL A 119 -16.16 24.53 2.04
N TRP A 120 -14.88 24.69 2.38
CA TRP A 120 -13.86 23.67 2.14
C TRP A 120 -14.18 22.33 2.82
N ASN A 121 -14.76 22.35 4.02
CA ASN A 121 -15.05 21.12 4.79
C ASN A 121 -15.96 20.19 3.99
N TYR A 122 -17.03 20.75 3.42
CA TYR A 122 -17.95 20.02 2.56
C TYR A 122 -17.24 19.35 1.36
N HIS A 123 -16.38 20.09 0.66
CA HIS A 123 -15.65 19.55 -0.49
C HIS A 123 -14.61 18.50 -0.11
N ASN A 124 -13.90 18.72 1.00
CA ASN A 124 -12.91 17.81 1.55
C ASN A 124 -13.54 16.48 2.00
N ASP A 125 -14.64 16.54 2.75
CA ASP A 125 -15.34 15.35 3.23
C ASP A 125 -15.93 14.54 2.07
N LYS A 126 -16.53 15.24 1.10
CA LYS A 126 -16.99 14.62 -0.14
C LYS A 126 -15.85 13.94 -0.89
N PHE A 127 -14.66 14.53 -0.94
CA PHE A 127 -13.49 13.90 -1.57
C PHE A 127 -13.01 12.68 -0.78
N LYS A 128 -12.88 12.78 0.55
CA LYS A 128 -12.48 11.65 1.42
C LYS A 128 -13.40 10.44 1.24
N ILE A 129 -14.72 10.66 1.20
CA ILE A 129 -15.71 9.59 0.95
C ILE A 129 -15.45 8.90 -0.40
N LYS A 130 -15.13 9.67 -1.44
CA LYS A 130 -14.86 9.09 -2.76
C LYS A 130 -13.54 8.32 -2.81
N VAL A 131 -12.48 8.83 -2.19
CA VAL A 131 -11.20 8.11 -2.06
C VAL A 131 -11.37 6.81 -1.29
N GLU A 132 -12.22 6.78 -0.27
CA GLU A 132 -12.53 5.55 0.47
C GLU A 132 -13.30 4.54 -0.40
N LYS A 133 -14.27 5.01 -1.21
CA LYS A 133 -14.95 4.15 -2.20
C LYS A 133 -13.98 3.56 -3.23
N LEU A 134 -13.04 4.36 -3.74
CA LEU A 134 -11.99 3.86 -4.63
C LEU A 134 -11.10 2.83 -3.92
N SER A 135 -10.82 3.04 -2.63
CA SER A 135 -10.05 2.06 -1.84
C SER A 135 -10.79 0.72 -1.72
N ILE A 136 -12.10 0.73 -1.49
CA ILE A 136 -12.93 -0.48 -1.48
C ILE A 136 -12.91 -1.17 -2.84
N GLU A 137 -12.99 -0.41 -3.93
CA GLU A 137 -12.92 -0.96 -5.28
C GLU A 137 -11.57 -1.63 -5.57
N ILE A 138 -10.46 -1.05 -5.13
CA ILE A 138 -9.14 -1.68 -5.21
C ILE A 138 -9.08 -2.99 -4.43
N GLN A 139 -9.67 -3.06 -3.23
CA GLN A 139 -9.76 -4.32 -2.47
C GLN A 139 -10.54 -5.37 -3.27
N ARG A 140 -11.68 -4.98 -3.85
CA ARG A 140 -12.51 -5.88 -4.67
C ARG A 140 -11.76 -6.41 -5.89
N ILE A 141 -11.06 -5.54 -6.62
CA ILE A 141 -10.22 -5.90 -7.77
C ILE A 141 -9.13 -6.89 -7.34
N THR A 142 -8.46 -6.60 -6.22
CA THR A 142 -7.40 -7.46 -5.67
C THR A 142 -7.94 -8.84 -5.30
N ASP A 143 -9.10 -8.91 -4.65
CA ASP A 143 -9.75 -10.16 -4.28
C ASP A 143 -10.15 -11.00 -5.49
N MET A 144 -10.70 -10.37 -6.52
CA MET A 144 -11.03 -11.06 -7.77
C MET A 144 -9.77 -11.58 -8.45
N ALA A 145 -8.73 -10.74 -8.59
CA ALA A 145 -7.47 -11.14 -9.21
C ALA A 145 -6.81 -12.33 -8.48
N LEU A 146 -6.76 -12.29 -7.14
CA LEU A 146 -6.20 -13.37 -6.33
C LEU A 146 -7.01 -14.67 -6.40
N LYS A 147 -8.35 -14.59 -6.51
CA LYS A 147 -9.20 -15.77 -6.70
C LYS A 147 -9.03 -16.40 -8.08
N THR A 148 -8.71 -15.58 -9.09
CA THR A 148 -8.52 -16.04 -10.47
C THR A 148 -7.11 -16.54 -10.73
N ALA A 149 -6.13 -16.16 -9.92
CA ALA A 149 -4.77 -16.65 -9.99
C ALA A 149 -4.73 -18.17 -9.80
N CYS A 150 -4.08 -18.88 -10.73
CA CYS A 150 -4.03 -20.35 -10.71
C CYS A 150 -2.80 -20.89 -9.98
N ASN A 151 -1.77 -20.06 -9.76
CA ASN A 151 -0.51 -20.49 -9.17
C ASN A 151 0.03 -19.48 -8.14
N GLU A 152 0.99 -19.93 -7.32
CA GLU A 152 1.61 -19.13 -6.26
C GLU A 152 2.33 -17.90 -6.81
N ILE A 153 2.92 -18.02 -8.01
CA ILE A 153 3.72 -16.98 -8.66
C ILE A 153 2.81 -15.85 -9.15
N ASP A 154 1.65 -16.16 -9.70
CA ASP A 154 0.63 -15.20 -10.16
C ASP A 154 0.10 -14.40 -8.96
N CYS A 155 -0.20 -15.07 -7.85
CA CYS A 155 -0.59 -14.42 -6.59
C CYS A 155 0.45 -13.41 -6.11
N ILE A 156 1.73 -13.78 -6.20
CA ILE A 156 2.85 -12.92 -5.87
C ILE A 156 2.95 -11.73 -6.82
N GLN A 157 2.88 -11.98 -8.13
CA GLN A 157 2.99 -10.94 -9.16
C GLN A 157 1.85 -9.93 -9.04
N ILE A 158 0.64 -10.38 -8.71
CA ILE A 158 -0.51 -9.51 -8.38
C ILE A 158 -0.16 -8.57 -7.22
N LEU A 159 0.29 -9.12 -6.09
CA LEU A 159 0.59 -8.32 -4.90
C LEU A 159 1.76 -7.36 -5.12
N GLN A 160 2.78 -7.77 -5.86
CA GLN A 160 3.91 -6.91 -6.23
C GLN A 160 3.47 -5.78 -7.15
N SER A 161 2.64 -6.08 -8.16
CA SER A 161 2.11 -5.11 -9.09
C SER A 161 1.25 -4.05 -8.40
N LEU A 162 0.59 -4.40 -7.29
CA LEU A 162 -0.26 -3.51 -6.50
C LEU A 162 0.43 -2.93 -5.26
N ARG A 163 1.75 -3.11 -5.12
CA ARG A 163 2.51 -2.74 -3.91
C ARG A 163 2.36 -1.27 -3.51
N TYR A 164 2.19 -0.36 -4.47
CA TYR A 164 2.08 1.07 -4.20
C TYR A 164 0.83 1.42 -3.37
N PHE A 165 -0.22 0.58 -3.39
CA PHE A 165 -1.38 0.74 -2.51
C PHE A 165 -1.09 0.45 -1.04
N PHE A 166 0.02 -0.22 -0.72
CA PHE A 166 0.45 -0.48 0.66
C PHE A 166 0.77 0.81 1.43
N GLU A 167 1.16 1.87 0.73
CA GLU A 167 1.43 3.18 1.33
C GLU A 167 0.15 3.88 1.82
N TRP A 168 -1.02 3.44 1.35
CA TRP A 168 -2.30 4.00 1.75
C TRP A 168 -2.79 3.42 3.10
N PRO A 169 -3.09 4.25 4.12
CA PRO A 169 -3.43 3.76 5.45
C PRO A 169 -4.58 2.77 5.49
N SER A 170 -5.69 3.05 4.78
CA SER A 170 -6.87 2.17 4.75
C SER A 170 -6.59 0.81 4.09
N LEU A 171 -5.62 0.74 3.18
CA LEU A 171 -5.27 -0.47 2.43
C LEU A 171 -4.11 -1.26 3.05
N LYS A 172 -3.31 -0.63 3.90
CA LYS A 172 -2.12 -1.24 4.51
C LYS A 172 -2.43 -2.53 5.28
N SER A 173 -3.48 -2.52 6.11
CA SER A 173 -3.92 -3.69 6.87
C SER A 173 -4.41 -4.81 5.94
N TYR A 174 -5.20 -4.45 4.94
CA TYR A 174 -5.72 -5.36 3.92
C TYR A 174 -4.59 -6.07 3.16
N PHE A 175 -3.66 -5.32 2.57
CA PHE A 175 -2.54 -5.91 1.83
C PHE A 175 -1.61 -6.72 2.73
N ARG A 176 -1.43 -6.34 4.01
CA ARG A 176 -0.68 -7.15 4.97
C ARG A 176 -1.34 -8.51 5.21
N LEU A 177 -2.66 -8.55 5.35
CA LEU A 177 -3.42 -9.80 5.49
C LEU A 177 -3.32 -10.66 4.23
N LYS A 178 -3.51 -10.08 3.04
CA LYS A 178 -3.37 -10.80 1.76
C LYS A 178 -1.97 -11.35 1.55
N THR A 179 -0.95 -10.56 1.87
CA THR A 179 0.45 -11.00 1.82
C THR A 179 0.68 -12.22 2.73
N LYS A 180 0.16 -12.22 3.96
CA LYS A 180 0.25 -13.38 4.85
C LYS A 180 -0.44 -14.62 4.28
N LEU A 181 -1.61 -14.47 3.65
CA LEU A 181 -2.33 -15.58 3.02
C LEU A 181 -1.54 -16.19 1.86
N VAL A 182 -0.98 -15.36 0.99
CA VAL A 182 -0.12 -15.83 -0.11
C VAL A 182 1.14 -16.52 0.42
N TYR A 183 1.75 -16.01 1.48
CA TYR A 183 2.87 -16.69 2.15
C TYR A 183 2.48 -18.05 2.72
N LYS A 184 1.30 -18.16 3.35
CA LYS A 184 0.82 -19.46 3.84
C LYS A 184 0.64 -20.45 2.69
N PHE A 185 -0.01 -20.02 1.62
CA PHE A 185 -0.19 -20.83 0.41
C PHE A 185 1.16 -21.31 -0.17
N LEU A 186 2.17 -20.45 -0.16
CA LEU A 186 3.52 -20.78 -0.59
C LEU A 186 4.23 -21.78 0.33
N ILE A 187 4.08 -21.65 1.65
CA ILE A 187 4.62 -22.61 2.61
C ILE A 187 3.96 -23.98 2.44
N ASP A 188 2.63 -24.01 2.30
CA ASP A 188 1.86 -25.23 2.06
C ASP A 188 2.30 -25.91 0.74
N TYR A 189 2.54 -25.12 -0.32
CA TYR A 189 3.11 -25.60 -1.58
C TYR A 189 4.48 -26.25 -1.37
N ILE A 190 5.43 -25.58 -0.71
CA ILE A 190 6.77 -26.14 -0.46
C ILE A 190 6.69 -27.41 0.41
N ALA A 191 5.80 -27.43 1.40
CA ALA A 191 5.59 -28.61 2.23
C ALA A 191 5.02 -29.80 1.42
N SER A 192 4.14 -29.55 0.45
CA SER A 192 3.61 -30.58 -0.45
C SER A 192 4.69 -31.17 -1.36
N VAL A 193 5.58 -30.31 -1.89
CA VAL A 193 6.70 -30.73 -2.75
C VAL A 193 7.66 -31.67 -1.98
N ASN A 194 7.93 -31.39 -0.71
CA ASN A 194 8.81 -32.22 0.11
C ASN A 194 8.26 -33.60 0.48
N LYS A 195 6.93 -33.80 0.39
CA LYS A 195 6.24 -35.04 0.74
C LYS A 195 5.99 -35.96 -0.44
N ASN A 196 5.93 -35.42 -1.66
CA ASN A 196 5.54 -36.20 -2.83
C ASN A 196 6.74 -36.96 -3.42
N GLU A 197 6.54 -38.23 -3.77
CA GLU A 197 7.39 -38.93 -4.74
C GLU A 197 7.28 -38.19 -6.08
N TYR A 198 8.41 -37.98 -6.76
CA TYR A 198 8.45 -37.23 -8.02
C TYR A 198 7.51 -37.87 -9.06
N TRP A 199 6.44 -37.17 -9.43
CA TRP A 199 5.61 -37.58 -10.56
C TRP A 199 6.46 -37.50 -11.84
N ILE A 200 6.61 -38.61 -12.54
CA ILE A 200 7.42 -38.70 -13.76
C ILE A 200 6.51 -38.40 -14.94
N PRO A 201 6.82 -37.41 -15.80
CA PRO A 201 6.07 -37.14 -17.01
C PRO A 201 5.93 -38.39 -17.88
N HIS A 202 4.76 -38.56 -18.49
CA HIS A 202 4.53 -39.63 -19.46
C HIS A 202 5.56 -39.50 -20.60
N TYR A 203 6.12 -40.63 -21.04
CA TYR A 203 7.17 -40.71 -22.08
C TYR A 203 8.57 -40.20 -21.71
N MET A 204 8.89 -40.02 -20.42
CA MET A 204 10.27 -39.81 -19.97
C MET A 204 10.87 -41.06 -19.30
N PRO A 205 12.15 -41.42 -19.58
CA PRO A 205 12.86 -42.42 -18.80
C PRO A 205 12.92 -42.02 -17.32
N LYS A 206 12.84 -43.00 -16.41
CA LYS A 206 12.65 -42.80 -14.96
C LYS A 206 13.58 -41.76 -14.36
N TYR A 207 14.89 -41.96 -14.48
CA TYR A 207 15.89 -41.08 -13.86
C TYR A 207 15.94 -39.68 -14.51
N SER A 208 15.83 -39.60 -15.84
CA SER A 208 15.78 -38.30 -16.54
C SER A 208 14.52 -37.51 -16.19
N GLY A 209 13.37 -38.18 -16.05
CA GLY A 209 12.12 -37.54 -15.65
C GLY A 209 12.16 -37.05 -14.20
N MET A 210 12.75 -37.84 -13.30
CA MET A 210 13.00 -37.41 -11.91
C MET A 210 13.92 -36.18 -11.85
N CYS A 211 15.04 -36.18 -12.57
CA CYS A 211 15.94 -35.03 -12.63
C CYS A 211 15.26 -33.78 -13.21
N MET A 212 14.48 -33.92 -14.30
CA MET A 212 13.74 -32.81 -14.90
C MET A 212 12.74 -32.20 -13.90
N MET A 213 12.05 -33.03 -13.13
CA MET A 213 11.09 -32.57 -12.13
C MET A 213 11.75 -31.88 -10.95
N ALA A 214 12.86 -32.44 -10.46
CA ALA A 214 13.69 -31.83 -9.43
C ALA A 214 14.19 -30.44 -9.84
N ILE A 215 14.74 -30.31 -11.05
CA ILE A 215 15.21 -29.03 -11.60
C ILE A 215 14.07 -28.02 -11.74
N THR A 216 12.91 -28.46 -12.22
CA THR A 216 11.74 -27.60 -12.38
C THR A 216 11.25 -27.06 -11.04
N GLN A 217 11.17 -27.92 -10.02
CA GLN A 217 10.80 -27.52 -8.66
C GLN A 217 11.85 -26.60 -8.02
N TYR A 218 13.14 -26.91 -8.19
CA TYR A 218 14.23 -26.07 -7.72
C TYR A 218 14.20 -24.66 -8.33
N ASN A 219 14.01 -24.58 -9.65
CA ASN A 219 13.88 -23.30 -10.35
C ASN A 219 12.68 -22.50 -9.84
N LYS A 220 11.53 -23.17 -9.63
CA LYS A 220 10.33 -22.53 -9.08
C LYS A 220 10.60 -21.95 -7.68
N ILE A 221 11.21 -22.71 -6.77
CA ILE A 221 11.52 -22.25 -5.41
C ILE A 221 12.58 -21.13 -5.42
N THR A 222 13.54 -21.19 -6.34
CA THR A 222 14.56 -20.15 -6.50
C THR A 222 13.94 -18.82 -6.93
N ILE A 223 12.99 -18.85 -7.87
CA ILE A 223 12.20 -17.67 -8.24
C ILE A 223 11.46 -17.13 -7.00
N LEU A 224 10.79 -18.01 -6.24
CA LEU A 224 10.06 -17.63 -5.03
C LEU A 224 10.95 -17.02 -3.93
N LYS A 225 12.20 -17.47 -3.81
CA LYS A 225 13.19 -16.92 -2.86
C LYS A 225 13.61 -15.49 -3.20
N ASN A 226 13.65 -15.17 -4.49
CA ASN A 226 14.04 -13.84 -4.98
C ASN A 226 12.89 -12.82 -4.94
N VAL A 227 11.68 -13.27 -4.61
CA VAL A 227 10.51 -12.40 -4.47
C VAL A 227 10.55 -11.74 -3.08
N ASN A 228 10.96 -10.47 -3.06
CA ASN A 228 10.68 -9.58 -1.93
C ASN A 228 9.20 -9.16 -1.98
N LEU A 229 8.34 -9.85 -1.22
CA LEU A 229 7.00 -9.34 -0.91
C LEU A 229 7.11 -8.20 0.12
N CYS A 230 6.03 -7.44 0.29
CA CYS A 230 5.93 -6.20 1.07
C CYS A 230 6.18 -6.32 2.60
N THR A 231 6.88 -7.35 3.07
CA THR A 231 7.21 -7.59 4.47
C THR A 231 8.70 -7.90 4.62
N ASN A 232 9.39 -7.19 5.53
CA ASN A 232 10.75 -7.50 6.01
C ASN A 232 10.78 -8.77 6.90
N ASN A 233 10.11 -9.85 6.50
CA ASN A 233 10.07 -11.10 7.27
C ASN A 233 11.27 -11.98 6.90
N TYR A 234 12.44 -11.65 7.45
CA TYR A 234 13.69 -12.41 7.33
C TYR A 234 13.55 -13.89 7.74
N HIS A 235 12.66 -14.22 8.67
CA HIS A 235 12.42 -15.61 9.10
C HIS A 235 11.88 -16.53 7.99
N ASN A 236 11.09 -16.01 7.05
CA ASN A 236 10.52 -16.82 5.98
C ASN A 236 11.55 -17.14 4.89
N ILE A 237 12.51 -16.24 4.65
CA ILE A 237 13.61 -16.44 3.69
C ILE A 237 14.56 -17.55 4.18
N ILE A 238 14.82 -17.58 5.49
CA ILE A 238 15.65 -18.61 6.13
C ILE A 238 14.98 -20.00 6.00
N TYR A 239 13.66 -20.08 6.24
CA TYR A 239 12.92 -21.34 6.13
C TYR A 239 12.89 -21.89 4.69
N ILE A 240 12.69 -21.03 3.69
CA ILE A 240 12.76 -21.40 2.26
C ILE A 240 14.18 -21.88 1.89
N SER A 241 15.22 -21.23 2.41
CA SER A 241 16.62 -21.63 2.15
C SER A 241 17.00 -22.99 2.74
N TYR A 242 16.43 -23.35 3.89
CA TYR A 242 16.65 -24.64 4.53
C TYR A 242 16.00 -25.78 3.72
N LEU A 243 14.82 -25.52 3.15
CA LEU A 243 14.05 -26.50 2.37
C LEU A 243 14.62 -26.70 0.95
N THR A 244 15.21 -25.68 0.33
CA THR A 244 15.93 -25.85 -0.95
C THR A 244 17.12 -26.80 -0.84
N LYS A 245 17.80 -26.82 0.32
CA LYS A 245 18.94 -27.71 0.56
C LYS A 245 18.48 -29.17 0.64
N THR A 246 17.36 -29.42 1.32
CA THR A 246 16.79 -30.77 1.51
C THR A 246 16.28 -31.40 0.20
N ILE A 247 15.78 -30.60 -0.74
CA ILE A 247 15.36 -31.08 -2.07
C ILE A 247 16.58 -31.46 -2.91
N PHE A 248 17.63 -30.64 -2.88
CA PHE A 248 18.88 -30.91 -3.62
C PHE A 248 19.55 -32.18 -3.12
N ASP A 249 19.60 -32.39 -1.81
CA ASP A 249 20.19 -33.58 -1.18
C ASP A 249 19.41 -34.87 -1.51
N LYS A 250 18.09 -34.80 -1.74
CA LYS A 250 17.25 -35.96 -2.12
C LYS A 250 17.29 -36.34 -3.61
N CYS A 251 17.81 -35.46 -4.47
CA CYS A 251 17.84 -35.69 -5.92
C CYS A 251 19.21 -36.15 -6.43
N PHE A 252 20.26 -35.91 -5.66
CA PHE A 252 21.64 -36.20 -6.04
C PHE A 252 22.31 -37.28 -5.16
N PHE A 253 21.57 -37.91 -4.25
CA PHE A 253 21.98 -39.10 -3.48
C PHE A 253 20.88 -40.15 -3.48
#